data_AF-A0AAD3TU35-F1
#
_entry.id   AF-A0AAD3TU35-F1
#
_cell.length_a   1.000
_cell.length_b   1.000
_cell.length_c   1.000
_cell.angle_alpha   90.00
_cell.angle_beta   90.00
_cell.angle_gamma   90.00
#
_symmetry.space_group_name_H-M   'P 1'
#
loop_
_entity.id
_entity.type
_entity.pdbx_description
1 polymer ?
#
loop_
_entity_poly.entity_id
_entity_poly.type
_entity_poly.pdbx_seq_one_letter_code
_entity_poly.pdbx_strand_id
1 'polypeptide(L)'
;MSDGYDIPRPSKINFKETAGESAARIYAKERQRVEKVRERIARANGMPYERKRRRGSDPERARRSAFIDDMNELDDDGLFGNFSFGSELPTFASGLSRFASRLFGARESRARDIFDGPPPMGNMNPDEYRAHIRERFRVAQQDEGAKEYARQRAARRDAEAAAFHAEMIAEEREEREAKRRRRARAAQAAQNAQAAAAETAASKREEAQAQKTERARWRKRCTALFDVEVISVELGFADIPWPVQAAKGVGISIVLRPEDLTTENVKRFLFALADDEGTDRRKILREAIRLFHSDRFHSRVLQRVKQSERERVREGVDVVARILTDLLSAK
;
A
#
# COMPACT_ATOMS: atom_id res chain seq x y z
N MET A 1 -45.64 99.94 29.70
CA MET A 1 -46.52 99.60 28.57
C MET A 1 -45.63 99.06 27.47
N SER A 2 -45.53 97.74 27.37
CA SER A 2 -44.83 97.05 26.29
C SER A 2 -45.85 96.09 25.68
N ASP A 3 -46.49 96.53 24.60
CA ASP A 3 -47.45 95.71 23.86
C ASP A 3 -46.72 94.58 23.14
N GLY A 4 -47.06 93.35 23.51
CA GLY A 4 -46.63 92.14 22.83
C GLY A 4 -47.44 91.93 21.55
N TYR A 5 -46.77 91.92 20.39
CA TYR A 5 -47.38 91.51 19.13
C TYR A 5 -47.29 89.99 18.99
N ASP A 6 -48.46 89.35 18.89
CA ASP A 6 -48.61 87.92 18.63
C ASP A 6 -48.53 87.68 17.10
N ILE A 7 -47.44 87.10 16.63
CA ILE A 7 -47.23 86.82 15.19
C ILE A 7 -47.99 85.53 14.83
N PRO A 8 -49.01 85.58 13.96
CA PRO A 8 -49.75 84.38 13.59
C PRO A 8 -48.83 83.40 12.85
N ARG A 9 -48.79 82.16 13.33
CA ARG A 9 -48.02 81.09 12.70
C ARG A 9 -48.47 80.93 11.24
N PRO A 10 -47.56 80.93 10.26
CA PRO A 10 -47.93 80.81 8.86
C PRO A 10 -48.68 79.49 8.63
N SER A 11 -49.90 79.59 8.10
CA SER A 11 -50.71 78.43 7.71
C SER A 11 -50.00 77.70 6.57
N LYS A 12 -49.80 76.38 6.73
CA LYS A 12 -49.19 75.52 5.71
C LYS A 12 -50.00 75.57 4.42
N ILE A 13 -49.42 76.14 3.35
CA ILE A 13 -49.97 76.07 1.99
C ILE A 13 -49.76 74.65 1.49
N ASN A 14 -50.84 73.89 1.36
CA ASN A 14 -50.79 72.55 0.78
C ASN A 14 -50.80 72.67 -0.75
N PHE A 15 -49.62 72.60 -1.36
CA PHE A 15 -49.52 72.47 -2.82
C PHE A 15 -50.14 71.14 -3.26
N LYS A 16 -50.91 71.16 -4.35
CA LYS A 16 -51.41 69.93 -4.98
C LYS A 16 -50.20 69.15 -5.51
N GLU A 17 -50.05 67.91 -5.07
CA GLU A 17 -48.99 67.02 -5.55
C GLU A 17 -49.10 66.83 -7.07
N THR A 18 -47.98 66.86 -7.76
CA THR A 18 -47.93 66.60 -9.19
C THR A 18 -48.19 65.12 -9.49
N ALA A 19 -48.64 64.79 -10.71
CA ALA A 19 -48.86 63.40 -11.12
C ALA A 19 -47.58 62.54 -10.98
N GLY A 20 -46.41 63.12 -11.28
CA GLY A 20 -45.11 62.47 -11.10
C GLY A 20 -44.77 62.16 -9.64
N GLU A 21 -44.99 63.11 -8.72
CA GLU A 21 -44.80 62.91 -7.28
C GLU A 21 -45.77 61.86 -6.72
N SER A 22 -47.02 61.86 -7.20
CA SER A 22 -48.02 60.86 -6.83
C SER A 22 -47.60 59.45 -7.31
N ALA A 23 -47.12 59.31 -8.55
CA ALA A 23 -46.56 58.06 -9.09
C ALA A 23 -45.36 57.58 -8.27
N ALA A 24 -44.40 58.45 -8.00
CA ALA A 24 -43.22 58.13 -7.21
C ALA A 24 -43.58 57.67 -5.80
N ARG A 25 -44.54 58.34 -5.16
CA ARG A 25 -45.02 57.97 -3.82
C ARG A 25 -45.76 56.63 -3.81
N ILE A 26 -46.61 56.37 -4.81
CA ILE A 26 -47.30 55.09 -4.96
C ILE A 26 -46.28 53.96 -5.19
N TYR A 27 -45.33 54.18 -6.10
CA TYR A 27 -44.26 53.25 -6.42
C TYR A 27 -43.39 52.94 -5.20
N ALA A 28 -42.97 53.95 -4.44
CA ALA A 28 -42.18 53.77 -3.22
C ALA A 28 -42.93 52.98 -2.14
N LYS A 29 -44.23 53.28 -1.94
CA LYS A 29 -45.08 52.53 -1.00
C LYS A 29 -45.26 51.08 -1.43
N GLU A 30 -45.46 50.82 -2.72
CA GLU A 30 -45.63 49.46 -3.21
C GLU A 30 -44.32 48.67 -3.16
N ARG A 31 -43.19 49.30 -3.48
CA ARG A 31 -41.84 48.73 -3.29
C ARG A 31 -41.60 48.31 -1.84
N GLN A 32 -41.93 49.15 -0.86
CA GLN A 32 -41.82 48.82 0.56
C GLN A 32 -42.74 47.65 0.97
N ARG A 33 -43.95 47.57 0.38
CA ARG A 33 -44.85 46.43 0.63
C ARG A 33 -44.29 45.14 0.06
N VAL A 34 -43.82 45.14 -1.18
CA VAL A 34 -43.19 43.99 -1.82
C VAL A 34 -41.97 43.53 -1.01
N GLU A 35 -41.14 44.46 -0.55
CA GLU A 35 -39.98 44.15 0.29
C GLU A 35 -40.37 43.51 1.62
N LYS A 36 -41.39 44.04 2.32
CA LYS A 36 -41.93 43.44 3.56
C LYS A 36 -42.54 42.06 3.33
N VAL A 37 -43.23 41.85 2.22
CA VAL A 37 -43.79 40.55 1.85
C VAL A 37 -42.66 39.57 1.54
N ARG A 38 -41.63 39.98 0.80
CA ARG A 38 -40.43 39.19 0.53
C ARG A 38 -39.70 38.80 1.82
N GLU A 39 -39.56 39.73 2.77
CA GLU A 39 -38.99 39.45 4.11
C GLU A 39 -39.81 38.40 4.86
N ARG A 40 -41.15 38.50 4.85
CA ARG A 40 -42.04 37.53 5.49
C ARG A 40 -41.92 36.14 4.86
N ILE A 41 -41.91 36.05 3.53
CA ILE A 41 -41.75 34.79 2.79
C ILE A 41 -40.38 34.17 3.08
N ALA A 42 -39.29 34.95 3.02
CA ALA A 42 -37.95 34.46 3.31
C ALA A 42 -37.84 33.91 4.75
N ARG A 43 -38.41 34.62 5.73
CA ARG A 43 -38.47 34.15 7.12
C ARG A 43 -39.28 32.86 7.28
N ALA A 44 -40.41 32.75 6.60
CA ALA A 44 -41.24 31.54 6.62
C ALA A 44 -40.51 30.32 6.00
N ASN A 45 -39.68 30.55 4.99
CA ASN A 45 -38.89 29.51 4.33
C ASN A 45 -37.56 29.17 5.02
N GLY A 46 -37.27 29.75 6.19
CA GLY A 46 -36.00 29.55 6.91
C GLY A 46 -34.77 30.12 6.17
N MET A 47 -34.98 30.87 5.08
CA MET A 47 -33.90 31.52 4.37
C MET A 47 -33.44 32.73 5.18
N PRO A 48 -32.12 32.90 5.41
CA PRO A 48 -31.61 34.08 6.08
C PRO A 48 -31.92 35.31 5.25
N TYR A 49 -32.98 36.04 5.62
CA TYR A 49 -33.26 37.33 5.02
C TYR A 49 -32.27 38.33 5.60
N GLU A 50 -31.19 38.52 4.86
CA GLU A 50 -30.20 39.54 5.16
C GLU A 50 -30.89 40.90 4.99
N ARG A 51 -31.49 41.40 6.09
CA ARG A 51 -31.89 42.79 6.15
C ARG A 51 -30.65 43.55 5.72
N LYS A 52 -30.73 44.26 4.59
CA LYS A 52 -29.88 45.42 4.35
C LYS A 52 -30.18 46.40 5.47
N ARG A 53 -29.66 46.10 6.66
CA ARG A 53 -29.42 47.08 7.69
C ARG A 53 -28.71 48.16 6.91
N ARG A 54 -29.28 49.36 6.88
CA ARG A 54 -28.49 50.58 6.67
C ARG A 54 -27.50 50.62 7.84
N ARG A 55 -26.56 49.67 7.86
CA ARG A 55 -25.40 49.66 8.71
C ARG A 55 -24.63 50.84 8.14
N GLY A 56 -24.70 51.97 8.84
CA GLY A 56 -23.63 52.95 8.74
C GLY A 56 -22.34 52.15 8.81
N SER A 57 -21.59 52.20 7.72
CA SER A 57 -20.24 51.68 7.63
C SER A 57 -19.44 52.42 8.68
N ASP A 58 -19.31 51.81 9.85
CA ASP A 58 -18.31 52.20 10.83
C ASP A 58 -17.11 51.27 10.62
N PRO A 59 -16.13 51.67 9.78
CA PRO A 59 -15.02 50.83 9.33
C PRO A 59 -14.11 50.38 10.49
N GLU A 60 -14.17 51.04 11.66
CA GLU A 60 -13.39 50.66 12.84
C GLU A 60 -13.78 49.28 13.39
N ARG A 61 -15.06 48.93 13.36
CA ARG A 61 -15.53 47.68 13.97
C ARG A 61 -15.15 46.44 13.16
N ALA A 62 -14.93 46.60 11.85
CA ALA A 62 -14.48 45.53 10.97
C ALA A 62 -12.99 45.16 11.19
N ARG A 63 -12.15 46.14 11.57
CA ARG A 63 -10.71 45.91 11.82
C ARG A 63 -10.43 45.11 13.08
N ARG A 64 -11.29 45.21 14.12
CA ARG A 64 -11.10 44.47 15.38
C ARG A 64 -11.44 42.97 15.29
N SER A 65 -12.24 42.55 14.31
CA SER A 65 -12.62 41.13 14.17
C SER A 65 -11.57 40.30 13.46
N ALA A 66 -10.78 40.89 12.55
CA ALA A 66 -9.79 40.16 11.75
C ALA A 66 -8.49 39.84 12.50
N PHE A 67 -8.28 40.42 13.69
CA PHE A 67 -7.07 40.23 14.49
C PHE A 67 -7.16 39.04 15.46
N ILE A 68 -8.36 38.49 15.70
CA ILE A 68 -8.57 37.43 16.72
C ILE A 68 -8.44 36.02 16.12
N ASP A 69 -8.68 35.85 14.82
CA ASP A 69 -8.62 34.53 14.17
C ASP A 69 -7.19 34.10 13.74
N ASP A 70 -6.23 35.03 13.66
CA ASP A 70 -4.85 34.75 13.18
C ASP A 70 -3.90 34.21 14.27
N MET A 71 -4.36 34.07 15.51
CA MET A 71 -3.55 33.64 16.67
C MET A 71 -3.83 32.21 17.14
N ASN A 72 -4.71 31.45 16.48
CA ASN A 72 -5.11 30.10 16.90
C ASN A 72 -4.61 28.96 15.98
N GLU A 73 -3.73 29.24 15.01
CA GLU A 73 -3.26 28.24 14.02
C GLU A 73 -1.75 27.91 14.11
N LEU A 74 -1.11 28.21 15.24
CA LEU A 74 0.29 27.86 15.52
C LEU A 74 0.37 27.17 16.87
N ASP A 75 0.15 25.85 16.89
CA ASP A 75 0.73 24.88 17.84
C ASP A 75 0.08 23.50 17.63
N ASP A 76 0.62 22.68 16.71
CA ASP A 76 0.60 21.21 16.84
C ASP A 76 1.62 20.55 15.89
N ASP A 77 2.79 20.22 16.45
CA ASP A 77 3.61 19.00 16.29
C ASP A 77 3.92 18.47 14.87
N GLY A 78 5.18 18.32 14.43
CA GLY A 78 6.31 17.73 15.14
C GLY A 78 6.39 16.22 14.90
N LEU A 79 7.57 15.72 14.51
CA LEU A 79 7.94 14.29 14.34
C LEU A 79 7.44 13.57 13.07
N PHE A 80 8.25 13.55 12.00
CA PHE A 80 8.89 12.33 11.49
C PHE A 80 9.81 12.65 10.29
N GLY A 81 11.11 12.42 10.49
CA GLY A 81 11.97 11.70 9.56
C GLY A 81 12.33 12.35 8.22
N ASN A 82 13.46 13.07 8.22
CA ASN A 82 14.30 13.26 7.04
C ASN A 82 14.53 11.93 6.29
N PHE A 83 14.05 11.84 5.05
CA PHE A 83 14.59 10.94 4.05
C PHE A 83 14.84 11.72 2.76
N SER A 84 16.11 12.07 2.56
CA SER A 84 16.62 12.62 1.32
C SER A 84 16.64 11.51 0.28
N PHE A 85 15.77 11.58 -0.73
CA PHE A 85 15.92 10.82 -1.95
C PHE A 85 15.88 11.79 -3.13
N GLY A 86 17.06 12.05 -3.69
CA GLY A 86 17.21 12.83 -4.90
C GLY A 86 16.44 12.17 -6.05
N SER A 87 15.58 12.96 -6.68
CA SER A 87 15.18 12.72 -8.06
C SER A 87 14.86 14.06 -8.69
N GLU A 88 15.76 14.48 -9.58
CA GLU A 88 15.50 15.52 -10.57
C GLU A 88 14.34 15.03 -11.45
N LEU A 89 13.19 15.68 -11.29
CA LEU A 89 12.11 15.64 -12.27
C LEU A 89 11.76 17.08 -12.64
N PRO A 90 11.55 17.37 -13.93
CA PRO A 90 11.26 18.71 -14.39
C PRO A 90 9.91 19.18 -13.84
N THR A 91 9.94 20.33 -13.18
CA THR A 91 8.81 21.09 -12.66
C THR A 91 7.89 21.55 -13.79
N PHE A 92 6.93 20.71 -14.19
CA PHE A 92 5.77 21.12 -15.01
C PHE A 92 4.61 21.56 -14.10
N ALA A 93 4.82 22.62 -13.31
CA ALA A 93 3.79 23.16 -12.44
C ALA A 93 3.93 24.69 -12.29
N SER A 94 3.85 25.41 -13.42
CA SER A 94 3.80 26.87 -13.46
C SER A 94 2.69 27.42 -14.37
N GLY A 95 1.73 26.58 -14.78
CA GLY A 95 0.70 26.93 -15.77
C GLY A 95 -0.72 27.20 -15.24
N LEU A 96 -1.09 26.80 -14.02
CA LEU A 96 -2.51 26.84 -13.59
C LEU A 96 -2.92 28.11 -12.84
N SER A 97 -1.98 28.96 -12.42
CA SER A 97 -2.34 30.15 -11.63
C SER A 97 -2.77 31.38 -12.45
N ARG A 98 -2.79 31.29 -13.79
CA ARG A 98 -3.20 32.41 -14.68
C ARG A 98 -4.58 32.26 -15.32
N PHE A 99 -5.29 31.15 -15.11
CA PHE A 99 -6.64 30.96 -15.65
C PHE A 99 -7.77 31.29 -14.66
N ALA A 100 -7.49 31.32 -13.35
CA ALA A 100 -8.49 31.63 -12.33
C ALA A 100 -8.89 33.12 -12.27
N SER A 101 -8.04 34.04 -12.73
CA SER A 101 -8.30 35.49 -12.61
C SER A 101 -9.12 36.10 -13.77
N ARG A 102 -9.50 35.31 -14.80
CA ARG A 102 -10.30 35.79 -15.94
C ARG A 102 -11.75 35.29 -15.96
N LEU A 103 -12.13 34.32 -15.13
CA LEU A 103 -13.53 33.85 -15.05
C LEU A 103 -14.39 34.58 -14.00
N PHE A 104 -13.78 35.37 -13.11
CA PHE A 104 -14.48 36.29 -12.21
C PHE A 104 -14.52 37.71 -12.79
N GLY A 105 -14.79 37.81 -14.10
CA GLY A 105 -15.15 39.07 -14.73
C GLY A 105 -16.29 39.72 -13.94
N ALA A 106 -16.07 40.97 -13.54
CA ALA A 106 -16.96 41.80 -12.76
C ALA A 106 -18.43 41.59 -13.16
N ARG A 107 -19.13 40.70 -12.45
CA ARG A 107 -20.57 40.55 -12.56
C ARG A 107 -21.21 41.63 -11.71
N GLU A 108 -20.91 42.89 -12.05
CA GLU A 108 -21.64 44.06 -11.59
C GLU A 108 -23.10 43.88 -12.02
N SER A 109 -23.91 43.40 -11.07
CA SER A 109 -25.24 43.88 -10.71
C SER A 109 -26.14 44.45 -11.82
N ARG A 110 -26.20 43.83 -13.01
CA ARG A 110 -27.22 44.14 -14.04
C ARG A 110 -28.67 43.84 -13.62
N ALA A 111 -28.86 43.36 -12.38
CA ALA A 111 -30.17 43.22 -11.75
C ALA A 111 -30.77 44.55 -11.26
N ARG A 112 -30.06 45.69 -11.38
CA ARG A 112 -30.63 47.01 -11.07
C ARG A 112 -31.41 47.65 -12.23
N ASP A 113 -31.30 47.15 -13.45
CA ASP A 113 -31.83 47.85 -14.63
C ASP A 113 -33.27 47.47 -15.00
N ILE A 114 -33.93 46.55 -14.27
CA ILE A 114 -35.32 46.17 -14.60
C ILE A 114 -36.31 47.29 -14.18
N PHE A 115 -35.90 48.22 -13.32
CA PHE A 115 -36.71 49.36 -12.92
C PHE A 115 -35.88 50.63 -12.75
N ASP A 116 -35.53 51.24 -13.88
CA ASP A 116 -34.86 52.55 -13.95
C ASP A 116 -35.82 53.72 -13.67
N GLY A 117 -36.67 53.56 -12.65
CA GLY A 117 -37.67 54.53 -12.23
C GLY A 117 -39.12 54.04 -12.31
N PRO A 118 -40.06 54.80 -11.69
CA PRO A 118 -41.49 54.54 -11.85
C PRO A 118 -41.87 54.72 -13.32
N PRO A 119 -42.54 53.76 -13.97
CA PRO A 119 -43.04 53.98 -15.32
C PRO A 119 -43.96 55.21 -15.32
N PRO A 120 -43.97 56.02 -16.39
CA PRO A 120 -44.81 57.21 -16.45
C PRO A 120 -46.28 56.80 -16.28
N MET A 121 -47.03 57.54 -15.46
CA MET A 121 -48.42 57.21 -15.13
C MET A 121 -49.35 57.31 -16.36
N GLY A 122 -48.97 58.12 -17.37
CA GLY A 122 -49.77 58.32 -18.58
C GLY A 122 -51.19 58.78 -18.26
N ASN A 123 -52.18 58.26 -19.00
CA ASN A 123 -53.60 58.49 -18.76
C ASN A 123 -54.25 57.46 -17.82
N MET A 124 -53.46 56.57 -17.20
CA MET A 124 -54.01 55.54 -16.31
C MET A 124 -54.50 56.17 -15.02
N ASN A 125 -55.67 55.72 -14.55
CA ASN A 125 -56.14 56.07 -13.21
C ASN A 125 -55.14 55.52 -12.17
N PRO A 126 -54.84 56.25 -11.07
CA PRO A 126 -54.02 55.77 -9.96
C PRO A 126 -54.20 54.29 -9.56
N ASP A 127 -55.41 53.73 -9.65
CA ASP A 127 -55.67 52.32 -9.31
C ASP A 127 -55.23 51.33 -10.41
N GLU A 128 -55.37 51.69 -11.68
CA GLU A 128 -54.84 50.91 -12.81
C GLU A 128 -53.30 50.91 -12.79
N TYR A 129 -52.71 52.06 -12.47
CA TYR A 129 -51.25 52.17 -12.28
C TYR A 129 -50.76 51.27 -11.15
N ARG A 130 -51.46 51.25 -10.00
CA ARG A 130 -51.13 50.33 -8.90
C ARG A 130 -51.22 48.86 -9.33
N ALA A 131 -52.25 48.49 -10.08
CA ALA A 131 -52.42 47.13 -10.59
C ALA A 131 -51.29 46.75 -11.55
N HIS A 132 -50.91 47.63 -12.47
CA HIS A 132 -49.80 47.42 -13.40
C HIS A 132 -48.46 47.21 -12.69
N ILE A 133 -48.15 48.05 -11.70
CA ILE A 133 -46.93 47.95 -10.91
C ILE A 133 -46.89 46.62 -10.13
N ARG A 134 -48.01 46.23 -9.50
CA ARG A 134 -48.13 44.94 -8.81
C ARG A 134 -47.86 43.78 -9.73
N GLU A 135 -48.43 43.81 -10.93
CA GLU A 135 -48.28 42.72 -11.89
C GLU A 135 -46.83 42.60 -12.38
N ARG A 136 -46.15 43.72 -12.67
CA ARG A 136 -44.73 43.67 -13.02
C ARG A 136 -43.86 43.14 -11.87
N PHE A 137 -44.15 43.51 -10.62
CA PHE A 137 -43.44 42.95 -9.47
C PHE A 137 -43.67 41.44 -9.32
N ARG A 138 -44.88 40.94 -9.60
CA ARG A 138 -45.18 39.49 -9.59
C ARG A 138 -44.39 38.75 -10.67
N VAL A 139 -44.41 39.23 -11.90
CA VAL A 139 -43.67 38.63 -13.01
C VAL A 139 -42.16 38.63 -12.75
N ALA A 140 -41.62 39.75 -12.25
CA ALA A 140 -40.20 39.83 -11.89
C ALA A 140 -39.85 38.86 -10.74
N GLN A 141 -40.73 38.70 -9.76
CA GLN A 141 -40.54 37.75 -8.65
C GLN A 141 -40.58 36.29 -9.12
N GLN A 142 -41.46 35.96 -10.08
CA GLN A 142 -41.52 34.63 -10.70
C GLN A 142 -40.26 34.32 -11.50
N ASP A 143 -39.75 35.27 -12.30
CA ASP A 143 -38.52 35.10 -13.07
C ASP A 143 -37.28 34.99 -12.17
N GLU A 144 -37.19 35.78 -11.09
CA GLU A 144 -36.13 35.64 -10.09
C GLU A 144 -36.15 34.26 -9.42
N GLY A 145 -37.34 33.77 -9.04
CA GLY A 145 -37.52 32.43 -8.49
C GLY A 145 -37.16 31.30 -9.47
N ALA A 146 -37.55 31.43 -10.75
CA ALA A 146 -37.18 30.48 -11.80
C ALA A 146 -35.66 30.43 -12.04
N LYS A 147 -35.00 31.60 -12.04
CA LYS A 147 -33.54 31.71 -12.15
C LYS A 147 -32.82 31.12 -10.94
N GLU A 148 -33.31 31.38 -9.73
CA GLU A 148 -32.74 30.81 -8.52
C GLU A 148 -32.88 29.29 -8.49
N TYR A 149 -34.06 28.77 -8.81
CA TYR A 149 -34.29 27.34 -8.95
C TYR A 149 -33.38 26.70 -10.01
N ALA A 150 -33.19 27.34 -11.16
CA ALA A 150 -32.27 26.87 -12.19
C ALA A 150 -30.81 26.85 -11.70
N ARG A 151 -30.37 27.84 -10.92
CA ARG A 151 -29.04 27.86 -10.30
C ARG A 151 -28.87 26.76 -9.26
N GLN A 152 -29.86 26.56 -8.39
CA GLN A 152 -29.83 25.47 -7.40
C GLN A 152 -29.77 24.11 -8.09
N ARG A 153 -30.54 23.91 -9.17
CA ARG A 153 -30.51 22.68 -9.95
C ARG A 153 -29.16 22.47 -10.65
N ALA A 154 -28.55 23.52 -11.20
CA ALA A 154 -27.21 23.44 -11.78
C ALA A 154 -26.16 23.10 -10.73
N ALA A 155 -26.16 23.82 -9.60
CA ALA A 155 -25.25 23.58 -8.48
C ALA A 155 -25.37 22.15 -7.93
N ARG A 156 -26.59 21.61 -7.85
CA ARG A 156 -26.80 20.21 -7.44
C ARG A 156 -26.20 19.21 -8.44
N ARG A 157 -26.37 19.43 -9.76
CA ARG A 157 -25.76 18.58 -10.79
C ARG A 157 -24.23 18.64 -10.74
N ASP A 158 -23.68 19.83 -10.56
CA ASP A 158 -22.23 20.02 -10.47
C ASP A 158 -21.68 19.34 -9.20
N ALA A 159 -22.39 19.44 -8.08
CA ALA A 159 -22.03 18.75 -6.84
C ALA A 159 -22.12 17.23 -6.97
N GLU A 160 -23.17 16.70 -7.60
CA GLU A 160 -23.33 15.25 -7.88
C GLU A 160 -22.22 14.75 -8.82
N ALA A 161 -21.88 15.49 -9.87
CA ALA A 161 -20.78 15.15 -10.78
C ALA A 161 -19.41 15.19 -10.09
N ALA A 162 -19.18 16.19 -9.24
CA ALA A 162 -17.96 16.29 -8.45
C ALA A 162 -17.83 15.13 -7.44
N ALA A 163 -18.93 14.75 -6.78
CA ALA A 163 -18.96 13.61 -5.87
C ALA A 163 -18.64 12.29 -6.59
N PHE A 164 -19.25 12.06 -7.75
CA PHE A 164 -18.97 10.89 -8.58
C PHE A 164 -17.49 10.82 -9.03
N HIS A 165 -16.92 11.95 -9.47
CA HIS A 165 -15.51 11.99 -9.86
C HIS A 165 -14.57 11.76 -8.66
N ALA A 166 -14.92 12.26 -7.48
CA ALA A 166 -14.15 12.02 -6.26
C ALA A 166 -14.19 10.53 -5.86
N GLU A 167 -15.34 9.88 -5.99
CA GLU A 167 -15.51 8.44 -5.75
C GLU A 167 -14.67 7.60 -6.72
N MET A 168 -14.72 7.91 -8.02
CA MET A 168 -13.88 7.25 -9.04
C MET A 168 -12.38 7.38 -8.74
N ILE A 169 -11.91 8.55 -8.29
CA ILE A 169 -10.51 8.73 -7.88
C ILE A 169 -10.18 7.89 -6.64
N ALA A 170 -11.09 7.82 -5.67
CA ALA A 170 -10.88 7.06 -4.44
C ALA A 170 -10.79 5.55 -4.74
N GLU A 171 -11.68 5.02 -5.57
CA GLU A 171 -11.67 3.63 -6.01
C GLU A 171 -10.38 3.29 -6.78
N GLU A 172 -9.97 4.14 -7.72
CA GLU A 172 -8.72 3.92 -8.46
C GLU A 172 -7.49 3.93 -7.53
N ARG A 173 -7.48 4.78 -6.51
CA ARG A 173 -6.40 4.79 -5.49
C ARG A 173 -6.39 3.50 -4.69
N GLU A 174 -7.54 3.03 -4.23
CA GLU A 174 -7.65 1.77 -3.49
C GLU A 174 -7.19 0.57 -4.34
N GLU A 175 -7.60 0.49 -5.60
CA GLU A 175 -7.18 -0.59 -6.51
C GLU A 175 -5.65 -0.57 -6.73
N ARG A 176 -5.07 0.63 -6.95
CA ARG A 176 -3.62 0.80 -7.10
C ARG A 176 -2.87 0.36 -5.83
N GLU A 177 -3.38 0.69 -4.65
CA GLU A 177 -2.79 0.26 -3.39
C GLU A 177 -2.91 -1.24 -3.15
N ALA A 178 -4.08 -1.83 -3.43
CA ALA A 178 -4.29 -3.28 -3.36
C ALA A 178 -3.33 -4.03 -4.30
N LYS A 179 -3.16 -3.51 -5.53
CA LYS A 179 -2.20 -4.06 -6.50
C LYS A 179 -0.76 -3.94 -6.02
N ARG A 180 -0.37 -2.81 -5.41
CA ARG A 180 0.95 -2.61 -4.80
C ARG A 180 1.19 -3.59 -3.65
N ARG A 181 0.20 -3.77 -2.76
CA ARG A 181 0.25 -4.74 -1.64
C ARG A 181 0.39 -6.17 -2.15
N ARG A 182 -0.36 -6.56 -3.18
CA ARG A 182 -0.27 -7.89 -3.79
C ARG A 182 1.11 -8.14 -4.41
N ARG A 183 1.65 -7.15 -5.13
CA ARG A 183 3.00 -7.23 -5.72
C ARG A 183 4.08 -7.34 -4.63
N ALA A 184 3.98 -6.55 -3.57
CA ALA A 184 4.93 -6.61 -2.45
C ALA A 184 4.91 -7.98 -1.75
N ARG A 185 3.72 -8.53 -1.47
CA ARG A 185 3.57 -9.88 -0.90
C ARG A 185 4.12 -10.96 -1.83
N ALA A 186 3.84 -10.87 -3.13
CA ALA A 186 4.36 -11.83 -4.11
C ALA A 186 5.89 -11.77 -4.22
N ALA A 187 6.48 -10.58 -4.18
CA ALA A 187 7.94 -10.40 -4.18
C ALA A 187 8.58 -10.99 -2.92
N GLN A 188 8.00 -10.73 -1.74
CA GLN A 188 8.48 -11.30 -0.48
C GLN A 188 8.36 -12.83 -0.46
N ALA A 189 7.24 -13.38 -0.94
CA ALA A 189 7.05 -14.83 -1.06
C ALA A 189 8.08 -15.46 -2.01
N ALA A 190 8.38 -14.81 -3.15
CA ALA A 190 9.40 -15.27 -4.07
C ALA A 190 10.81 -15.25 -3.46
N GLN A 191 11.16 -14.20 -2.71
CA GLN A 191 12.44 -14.13 -2.00
C GLN A 191 12.55 -15.23 -0.93
N ASN A 192 11.51 -15.45 -0.13
CA ASN A 192 11.50 -16.51 0.88
C ASN A 192 11.61 -17.91 0.24
N ALA A 193 10.94 -18.14 -0.89
CA ALA A 193 11.04 -19.40 -1.62
C ALA A 193 12.45 -19.63 -2.20
N GLN A 194 13.09 -18.58 -2.74
CA GLN A 194 14.48 -18.64 -3.19
C GLN A 194 15.45 -18.92 -2.05
N ALA A 195 15.27 -18.27 -0.89
CA ALA A 195 16.08 -18.51 0.29
C ALA A 195 15.96 -19.95 0.80
N ALA A 196 14.74 -20.49 0.90
CA ALA A 196 14.50 -21.88 1.31
C ALA A 196 15.08 -22.90 0.29
N ALA A 197 14.97 -22.61 -1.01
CA ALA A 197 15.58 -23.44 -2.05
C ALA A 197 17.12 -23.41 -1.97
N ALA A 198 17.71 -22.24 -1.68
CA ALA A 198 19.15 -22.10 -1.50
C ALA A 198 19.65 -22.86 -0.25
N GLU A 199 18.93 -22.79 0.86
CA GLU A 199 19.27 -23.50 2.10
C GLU A 199 19.20 -25.02 1.91
N THR A 200 18.12 -25.52 1.32
CA THR A 200 18.00 -26.96 1.01
C THR A 200 19.07 -27.45 0.03
N ALA A 201 19.46 -26.63 -0.95
CA ALA A 201 20.56 -26.94 -1.85
C ALA A 201 21.91 -26.92 -1.14
N ALA A 202 22.14 -25.97 -0.22
CA ALA A 202 23.36 -25.89 0.58
C ALA A 202 23.51 -27.12 1.49
N SER A 203 22.45 -27.49 2.21
CA SER A 203 22.44 -28.69 3.06
C SER A 203 22.76 -29.96 2.25
N LYS A 204 22.12 -30.15 1.08
CA LYS A 204 22.44 -31.28 0.19
C LYS A 204 23.89 -31.30 -0.28
N ARG A 205 24.48 -30.12 -0.58
CA ARG A 205 25.89 -30.00 -0.97
C ARG A 205 26.82 -30.36 0.17
N GLU A 206 26.53 -29.89 1.38
CA GLU A 206 27.30 -30.21 2.58
C GLU A 206 27.25 -31.72 2.87
N GLU A 207 26.07 -32.35 2.77
CA GLU A 207 25.94 -33.80 2.92
C GLU A 207 26.72 -34.57 1.86
N ALA A 208 26.63 -34.16 0.59
CA ALA A 208 27.39 -34.79 -0.49
C ALA A 208 28.91 -34.65 -0.25
N GLN A 209 29.36 -33.49 0.21
CA GLN A 209 30.77 -33.24 0.52
C GLN A 209 31.23 -34.06 1.73
N ALA A 210 30.41 -34.15 2.78
CA ALA A 210 30.69 -35.01 3.94
C ALA A 210 30.85 -36.48 3.51
N GLN A 211 29.93 -37.00 2.71
CA GLN A 211 30.00 -38.36 2.19
C GLN A 211 31.24 -38.58 1.30
N LYS A 212 31.61 -37.60 0.47
CA LYS A 212 32.84 -37.65 -0.33
C LYS A 212 34.09 -37.69 0.55
N THR A 213 34.14 -36.88 1.62
CA THR A 213 35.27 -36.91 2.56
C THR A 213 35.34 -38.23 3.34
N GLU A 214 34.20 -38.83 3.68
CA GLU A 214 34.13 -40.14 4.32
C GLU A 214 34.67 -41.25 3.40
N ARG A 215 34.28 -41.24 2.12
CA ARG A 215 34.82 -42.16 1.10
C ARG A 215 36.32 -41.98 0.88
N ALA A 216 36.82 -40.74 0.88
CA ALA A 216 38.26 -40.48 0.81
C ALA A 216 39.00 -40.97 2.07
N ARG A 217 38.39 -40.83 3.27
CA ARG A 217 38.93 -41.40 4.52
C ARG A 217 38.93 -42.92 4.48
N TRP A 218 37.89 -43.55 3.93
CA TRP A 218 37.82 -44.99 3.73
C TRP A 218 39.02 -45.49 2.93
N ARG A 219 39.33 -44.88 1.78
CA ARG A 219 40.53 -45.21 0.98
C ARG A 219 41.82 -45.15 1.79
N LYS A 220 42.04 -44.04 2.51
CA LYS A 220 43.23 -43.84 3.34
C LYS A 220 43.34 -44.91 4.43
N ARG A 221 42.23 -45.23 5.11
CA ARG A 221 42.19 -46.29 6.14
C ARG A 221 42.44 -47.67 5.53
N CYS A 222 41.87 -47.98 4.37
CA CYS A 222 42.13 -49.25 3.67
C CYS A 222 43.62 -49.37 3.34
N THR A 223 44.25 -48.34 2.78
CA THR A 223 45.69 -48.38 2.49
C THR A 223 46.50 -48.58 3.77
N ALA A 224 46.25 -47.79 4.82
CA ALA A 224 46.95 -47.91 6.09
C ALA A 224 46.78 -49.29 6.75
N LEU A 225 45.60 -49.90 6.64
CA LEU A 225 45.32 -51.22 7.19
C LEU A 225 46.21 -52.30 6.57
N PHE A 226 46.50 -52.23 5.26
CA PHE A 226 47.25 -53.26 4.53
C PHE A 226 48.74 -52.97 4.34
N ASP A 227 49.16 -51.71 4.52
CA ASP A 227 50.55 -51.25 4.31
C ASP A 227 51.42 -51.37 5.58
N VAL A 228 50.81 -51.24 6.76
CA VAL A 228 51.55 -51.15 8.02
C VAL A 228 51.90 -52.56 8.57
N GLU A 229 53.19 -52.90 8.61
CA GLU A 229 53.76 -54.11 9.25
C GLU A 229 53.70 -54.11 10.79
N VAL A 230 53.01 -53.14 11.40
CA VAL A 230 52.89 -53.05 12.87
C VAL A 230 51.94 -54.12 13.37
N ILE A 231 52.50 -55.13 14.03
CA ILE A 231 51.80 -56.32 14.57
C ILE A 231 51.05 -56.00 15.88
N SER A 232 51.43 -54.96 16.61
CA SER A 232 51.04 -54.73 18.02
C SER A 232 49.79 -53.87 18.26
N VAL A 233 49.00 -53.53 17.24
CA VAL A 233 47.75 -52.77 17.43
C VAL A 233 46.57 -53.73 17.54
N GLU A 234 45.85 -53.69 18.66
CA GLU A 234 44.61 -54.43 18.86
C GLU A 234 43.43 -53.79 18.12
N LEU A 235 43.12 -54.28 16.92
CA LEU A 235 42.00 -53.81 16.11
C LEU A 235 40.68 -54.44 16.55
N GLY A 236 39.60 -53.66 16.55
CA GLY A 236 38.24 -54.15 16.69
C GLY A 236 37.47 -54.19 15.36
N PHE A 237 36.24 -54.70 15.41
CA PHE A 237 35.34 -54.75 14.25
C PHE A 237 35.04 -53.36 13.68
N ALA A 238 34.87 -52.36 14.54
CA ALA A 238 34.58 -50.97 14.15
C ALA A 238 35.80 -50.23 13.53
N ASP A 239 37.02 -50.69 13.80
CA ASP A 239 38.24 -50.08 13.28
C ASP A 239 38.49 -50.46 11.81
N ILE A 240 37.90 -51.56 11.36
CA ILE A 240 38.00 -52.02 9.98
C ILE A 240 37.14 -51.11 9.08
N PRO A 241 37.70 -50.55 7.99
CA PRO A 241 36.98 -49.68 7.08
C PRO A 241 36.06 -50.51 6.16
N TRP A 242 34.94 -51.00 6.68
CA TRP A 242 33.96 -51.73 5.88
C TRP A 242 33.40 -50.86 4.73
N PRO A 243 33.15 -51.43 3.53
CA PRO A 243 32.68 -50.67 2.37
C PRO A 243 31.17 -50.41 2.44
N VAL A 244 30.69 -49.83 3.53
CA VAL A 244 29.28 -49.49 3.73
C VAL A 244 29.14 -48.02 4.07
N GLN A 245 28.05 -47.42 3.58
CA GLN A 245 27.71 -46.06 3.95
C GLN A 245 27.15 -46.12 5.36
N ALA A 246 27.93 -45.65 6.32
CA ALA A 246 27.57 -45.72 7.70
C ALA A 246 26.26 -44.91 7.88
N ALA A 247 25.16 -45.58 8.22
CA ALA A 247 23.89 -44.91 8.43
C ALA A 247 24.13 -43.87 9.52
N LYS A 248 23.92 -42.57 9.20
CA LYS A 248 24.20 -41.44 10.09
C LYS A 248 23.37 -41.55 11.37
N GLY A 249 23.80 -42.37 12.32
CA GLY A 249 23.53 -42.20 13.73
C GLY A 249 24.40 -41.04 14.20
N VAL A 250 23.77 -39.99 14.70
CA VAL A 250 24.44 -38.81 15.23
C VAL A 250 25.30 -39.23 16.44
N GLY A 251 26.62 -39.40 16.24
CA GLY A 251 27.59 -39.58 17.32
C GLY A 251 28.50 -40.81 17.21
N ILE A 252 29.79 -40.55 16.94
CA ILE A 252 31.09 -41.23 17.22
C ILE A 252 31.22 -42.77 17.14
N SER A 253 30.19 -43.59 17.21
CA SER A 253 30.34 -45.03 17.02
C SER A 253 29.12 -45.58 16.33
N ILE A 254 29.18 -45.63 14.99
CA ILE A 254 28.27 -46.49 14.24
C ILE A 254 28.73 -47.89 14.59
N VAL A 255 28.04 -48.50 15.55
CA VAL A 255 28.20 -49.90 15.92
C VAL A 255 27.75 -50.70 14.72
N LEU A 256 28.66 -50.84 13.75
CA LEU A 256 28.47 -51.68 12.59
C LEU A 256 28.31 -53.10 13.10
N ARG A 257 27.17 -53.70 12.81
CA ARG A 257 26.98 -55.12 13.03
C ARG A 257 27.16 -55.87 11.70
N PRO A 258 27.50 -57.16 11.71
CA PRO A 258 27.61 -57.95 10.49
C PRO A 258 26.36 -57.89 9.61
N GLU A 259 25.17 -57.73 10.22
CA GLU A 259 23.89 -57.66 9.52
C GLU A 259 23.73 -56.38 8.67
N ASP A 260 24.47 -55.30 8.99
CA ASP A 260 24.43 -54.05 8.22
C ASP A 260 25.17 -54.16 6.88
N LEU A 261 25.98 -55.21 6.70
CA LEU A 261 26.73 -55.52 5.48
C LEU A 261 25.80 -56.13 4.41
N THR A 262 24.75 -55.41 4.05
CA THR A 262 23.80 -55.82 3.01
C THR A 262 24.35 -55.53 1.61
N THR A 263 23.90 -56.31 0.62
CA THR A 263 24.28 -56.11 -0.80
C THR A 263 23.99 -54.68 -1.28
N GLU A 264 22.87 -54.10 -0.85
CA GLU A 264 22.46 -52.74 -1.24
C GLU A 264 23.40 -51.67 -0.66
N ASN A 265 23.75 -51.78 0.63
CA ASN A 265 24.63 -50.82 1.31
C ASN A 265 26.03 -50.84 0.69
N VAL A 266 26.58 -52.04 0.46
CA VAL A 266 27.91 -52.21 -0.14
C VAL A 266 27.92 -51.71 -1.59
N LYS A 267 26.91 -52.08 -2.39
CA LYS A 267 26.76 -51.63 -3.78
C LYS A 267 26.67 -50.10 -3.86
N ARG A 268 25.81 -49.48 -3.04
CA ARG A 268 25.61 -48.03 -3.02
C ARG A 268 26.91 -47.30 -2.68
N PHE A 269 27.63 -47.77 -1.66
CA PHE A 269 28.89 -47.16 -1.24
C PHE A 269 29.96 -47.23 -2.33
N LEU A 270 30.20 -48.42 -2.90
CA LEU A 270 31.26 -48.61 -3.90
C LEU A 270 30.95 -47.94 -5.24
N PHE A 271 29.67 -47.85 -5.63
CA PHE A 271 29.29 -47.14 -6.85
C PHE A 271 29.40 -45.63 -6.67
N ALA A 272 29.03 -45.09 -5.51
CA ALA A 272 29.27 -43.69 -5.19
C ALA A 272 30.77 -43.36 -5.16
N LEU A 273 31.61 -44.30 -4.71
CA LEU A 273 33.07 -44.17 -4.76
C LEU A 273 33.59 -44.15 -6.21
N ALA A 274 33.08 -45.01 -7.08
CA ALA A 274 33.43 -45.02 -8.50
C ALA A 274 33.03 -43.72 -9.20
N ASP A 275 31.82 -43.23 -8.92
CA ASP A 275 31.29 -41.99 -9.50
C ASP A 275 32.11 -40.76 -9.02
N ASP A 276 32.56 -40.72 -7.77
CA ASP A 276 33.43 -39.67 -7.23
C ASP A 276 34.83 -39.63 -7.87
N GLU A 277 35.40 -40.81 -8.15
CA GLU A 277 36.74 -40.96 -8.74
C GLU A 277 36.70 -40.88 -10.28
N GLY A 278 35.52 -40.93 -10.90
CA GLY A 278 35.36 -41.02 -12.34
C GLY A 278 35.94 -42.32 -12.92
N THR A 279 35.97 -43.39 -12.14
CA THR A 279 36.54 -44.69 -12.54
C THR A 279 35.45 -45.71 -12.87
N ASP A 280 35.80 -46.72 -13.67
CA ASP A 280 34.87 -47.82 -13.96
C ASP A 280 34.50 -48.57 -12.67
N ARG A 281 33.19 -48.74 -12.42
CA ARG A 281 32.64 -49.48 -11.28
C ARG A 281 33.24 -50.88 -11.17
N ARG A 282 33.50 -51.56 -12.29
CA ARG A 282 34.14 -52.89 -12.29
C ARG A 282 35.60 -52.84 -11.85
N LYS A 283 36.31 -51.73 -12.07
CA LYS A 283 37.68 -51.54 -11.56
C LYS A 283 37.67 -51.42 -10.03
N ILE A 284 36.76 -50.60 -9.49
CA ILE A 284 36.58 -50.41 -8.04
C ILE A 284 36.18 -51.71 -7.35
N LEU A 285 35.24 -52.48 -7.93
CA LEU A 285 34.88 -53.80 -7.41
C LEU A 285 36.08 -54.76 -7.38
N ARG A 286 36.89 -54.82 -8.45
CA ARG A 286 38.10 -55.65 -8.48
C ARG A 286 39.14 -55.22 -7.45
N GLU A 287 39.31 -53.93 -7.21
CA GLU A 287 40.16 -53.42 -6.13
C GLU A 287 39.63 -53.81 -4.75
N ALA A 288 38.33 -53.66 -4.52
CA ALA A 288 37.69 -54.07 -3.26
C ALA A 288 37.83 -55.58 -3.01
N ILE A 289 37.65 -56.43 -4.02
CA ILE A 289 37.85 -57.89 -3.91
C ILE A 289 39.30 -58.20 -3.52
N ARG A 290 40.29 -57.50 -4.09
CA ARG A 290 41.71 -57.71 -3.75
C ARG A 290 42.05 -57.30 -2.30
N LEU A 291 41.32 -56.34 -1.75
CA LEU A 291 41.47 -55.87 -0.36
C LEU A 291 40.75 -56.81 0.61
N PHE A 292 39.50 -57.18 0.31
CA PHE A 292 38.63 -57.97 1.18
C PHE A 292 38.59 -59.47 0.82
N HIS A 293 39.64 -59.99 0.18
CA HIS A 293 39.75 -61.44 -0.05
C HIS A 293 39.96 -62.16 1.29
N SER A 294 39.09 -63.11 1.64
CA SER A 294 39.08 -63.76 2.96
C SER A 294 40.44 -64.28 3.38
N ASP A 295 41.12 -65.06 2.53
CA ASP A 295 42.45 -65.61 2.83
C ASP A 295 43.53 -64.54 3.10
N ARG A 296 43.60 -63.51 2.27
CA ARG A 296 44.56 -62.40 2.42
C ARG A 296 44.24 -61.55 3.65
N PHE A 297 42.96 -61.37 3.95
CA PHE A 297 42.52 -60.63 5.12
C PHE A 297 42.83 -61.40 6.41
N HIS A 298 42.61 -62.73 6.43
CA HIS A 298 42.91 -63.59 7.57
C HIS A 298 44.40 -63.59 7.91
N SER A 299 45.26 -63.68 6.89
CA SER A 299 46.72 -63.67 7.11
C SER A 299 47.25 -62.32 7.59
N ARG A 300 46.75 -61.19 7.06
CA ARG A 300 47.31 -59.85 7.35
C ARG A 300 46.60 -59.07 8.45
N VAL A 301 45.29 -59.17 8.55
CA VAL A 301 44.48 -58.29 9.42
C VAL A 301 43.98 -59.05 10.64
N LEU A 302 43.47 -60.28 10.48
CA LEU A 302 42.84 -61.03 11.58
C LEU A 302 43.79 -61.31 12.75
N GLN A 303 45.10 -61.45 12.50
CA GLN A 303 46.11 -61.61 13.54
C GLN A 303 46.19 -60.40 14.50
N ARG A 304 45.89 -59.19 14.00
CA ARG A 304 45.86 -57.93 14.76
C ARG A 304 44.52 -57.66 15.45
N VAL A 305 43.48 -58.43 15.13
CA VAL A 305 42.15 -58.25 15.71
C VAL A 305 42.08 -58.88 17.10
N LYS A 306 41.42 -58.20 18.04
CA LYS A 306 41.14 -58.71 19.39
C LYS A 306 40.47 -60.08 19.34
N GLN A 307 40.92 -61.02 20.18
CA GLN A 307 40.42 -62.40 20.16
C GLN A 307 38.89 -62.48 20.32
N SER A 308 38.29 -61.58 21.10
CA SER A 308 36.83 -61.51 21.31
C SER A 308 36.04 -61.08 20.07
N GLU A 309 36.66 -60.39 19.11
CA GLU A 309 35.99 -59.88 17.90
C GLU A 309 36.43 -60.59 16.61
N ARG A 310 37.42 -61.50 16.68
CA ARG A 310 37.94 -62.22 15.51
C ARG A 310 36.86 -62.96 14.73
N GLU A 311 35.95 -63.65 15.40
CA GLU A 311 34.89 -64.42 14.73
C GLU A 311 33.93 -63.48 13.99
N ARG A 312 33.56 -62.35 14.62
CA ARG A 312 32.71 -61.32 14.00
C ARG A 312 33.38 -60.70 12.77
N VAL A 313 34.68 -60.41 12.86
CA VAL A 313 35.44 -59.89 11.73
C VAL A 313 35.53 -60.91 10.60
N ARG A 314 35.77 -62.18 10.92
CA ARG A 314 35.82 -63.28 9.95
C ARG A 314 34.51 -63.38 9.16
N GLU A 315 33.39 -63.44 9.87
CA GLU A 315 32.05 -63.46 9.28
C GLU A 315 31.82 -62.24 8.38
N GLY A 316 32.15 -61.03 8.87
CA GLY A 316 32.00 -59.80 8.10
C GLY A 316 32.81 -59.78 6.80
N VAL A 317 34.05 -60.31 6.82
CA VAL A 317 34.88 -60.42 5.61
C VAL A 317 34.27 -61.42 4.62
N ASP A 318 33.82 -62.58 5.10
CA ASP A 318 33.25 -63.61 4.23
C ASP A 318 31.95 -63.11 3.56
N VAL A 319 31.10 -62.39 4.31
CA VAL A 319 29.89 -61.75 3.79
C VAL A 319 30.24 -60.71 2.72
N VAL A 320 31.19 -59.81 3.00
CA VAL A 320 31.61 -58.77 2.04
C VAL A 320 32.24 -59.40 0.80
N ALA A 321 33.12 -60.40 0.95
CA ALA A 321 33.76 -61.08 -0.17
C ALA A 321 32.73 -61.72 -1.11
N ARG A 322 31.71 -62.38 -0.53
CA ARG A 322 30.60 -62.95 -1.29
C ARG A 322 29.81 -61.88 -2.04
N ILE A 323 29.39 -60.82 -1.36
CA ILE A 323 28.65 -59.70 -1.96
C ILE A 323 29.43 -59.07 -3.13
N LEU A 324 30.73 -58.84 -2.95
CA LEU A 324 31.58 -58.27 -3.99
C LEU A 324 31.69 -59.17 -5.23
N THR A 325 31.74 -60.49 -5.01
CA THR A 325 31.80 -61.48 -6.09
C THR A 325 30.47 -61.55 -6.84
N ASP A 326 29.36 -61.51 -6.11
CA ASP A 326 28.00 -61.47 -6.66
C ASP A 326 27.79 -60.19 -7.48
N LEU A 327 28.23 -59.02 -6.98
CA LEU A 327 28.14 -57.74 -7.69
C LEU A 327 29.01 -57.66 -8.95
N LEU A 328 30.15 -58.37 -8.98
CA LEU A 328 31.00 -58.44 -10.18
C LEU A 328 30.43 -59.41 -11.23
N SER A 329 29.76 -60.47 -10.77
CA SER A 329 29.14 -61.49 -11.63
C SER A 329 27.79 -61.03 -12.18
N ALA A 330 27.07 -60.18 -11.45
CA ALA A 330 25.84 -59.54 -11.90
C ALA A 330 26.15 -58.63 -13.11
N LYS A 331 25.83 -59.12 -14.30
CA LYS A 331 26.13 -58.47 -15.58
C LYS A 331 25.09 -57.44 -15.97
#